data_AF-A0A892IB32-F1
#
_entry.id   AF-A0A892IB32-F1
#
_cell.length_a   1.000
_cell.length_b   1.000
_cell.length_c   1.000
_cell.angle_alpha   90.00
_cell.angle_beta   90.00
_cell.angle_gamma   90.00
#
_symmetry.space_group_name_H-M   'P 1'
#
loop_
_entity.id
_entity.type
_entity.pdbx_description
1 polymer ?
#
loop_
_entity_poly.entity_id
_entity_poly.type
_entity_poly.pdbx_seq_one_letter_code
_entity_poly.pdbx_strand_id
1 'polypeptide(L)' 'MNAQSLSGMLRAQELLLVSMIRALPVDARRALVDVYSEQLAFAEQAGLEGRAERDAHDAFVAHARNLLIRIESLS' A
#
# COMPACT_ATOMS: atom_id res chain seq x y z
N MET A 1 -18.43 6.01 -0.81
CA MET A 1 -17.84 4.98 -1.71
C MET A 1 -17.93 3.64 -0.99
N ASN A 2 -18.35 2.55 -1.63
CA ASN A 2 -18.41 1.25 -0.95
C ASN A 2 -17.02 0.58 -0.96
N ALA A 3 -16.79 -0.39 -0.06
CA ALA A 3 -15.50 -1.06 0.09
C ALA A 3 -15.04 -1.78 -1.20
N GLN A 4 -15.98 -2.25 -2.02
CA GLN A 4 -15.70 -2.96 -3.27
C GLN A 4 -15.15 -2.02 -4.36
N SER A 5 -15.76 -0.85 -4.55
CA SER A 5 -15.26 0.18 -5.45
C SER A 5 -13.92 0.74 -4.99
N LEU A 6 -13.71 0.88 -3.67
CA LEU A 6 -12.42 1.27 -3.10
C LEU A 6 -11.33 0.23 -3.41
N SER A 7 -11.61 -1.05 -3.17
CA SER A 7 -10.68 -2.14 -3.45
C SER A 7 -10.26 -2.20 -4.93
N GLY A 8 -11.22 -2.04 -5.85
CA GLY A 8 -10.93 -1.98 -7.29
C GLY A 8 -10.02 -0.81 -7.69
N MET A 9 -10.26 0.37 -7.11
CA MET A 9 -9.42 1.56 -7.33
C MET A 9 -8.00 1.37 -6.79
N LEU A 10 -7.87 0.86 -5.55
CA LEU A 10 -6.59 0.55 -4.93
C LEU A 10 -5.81 -0.46 -5.77
N ARG A 11 -6.47 -1.47 -6.32
CA ARG A 11 -5.83 -2.45 -7.21
C ARG A 11 -5.28 -1.82 -8.50
N ALA A 12 -6.02 -0.91 -9.12
CA ALA A 12 -5.53 -0.19 -10.29
C ALA A 12 -4.32 0.71 -9.96
N GLN A 13 -4.36 1.39 -8.82
CA GLN A 13 -3.23 2.18 -8.31
C GLN A 13 -2.00 1.32 -8.04
N GLU A 14 -2.17 0.11 -7.51
CA GLU A 14 -1.09 -0.86 -7.29
C GLU A 14 -0.30 -1.13 -8.57
N LEU A 15 -1.01 -1.41 -9.67
CA LEU A 15 -0.41 -1.74 -10.95
C LEU A 15 0.37 -0.56 -11.53
N LEU A 16 -0.19 0.65 -11.41
CA LEU A 16 0.49 1.87 -11.84
C LEU A 16 1.77 2.12 -11.03
N LEU A 17 1.68 2.05 -9.70
CA LEU A 17 2.84 2.26 -8.81
C LEU A 17 3.95 1.23 -9.08
N VAL A 18 3.60 -0.06 -9.18
CA VAL A 18 4.56 -1.12 -9.50
C VAL A 18 5.25 -0.85 -10.85
N SER A 19 4.51 -0.39 -11.87
CA SER A 19 5.10 -0.05 -13.17
C SER A 19 6.10 1.10 -13.09
N MET A 20 5.79 2.13 -12.30
CA MET A 20 6.68 3.28 -12.08
C MET A 20 7.92 2.87 -11.28
N ILE A 21 7.77 2.07 -10.23
CA ILE A 21 8.86 1.63 -9.36
C ILE A 21 9.86 0.75 -10.11
N ARG A 22 9.39 -0.11 -11.02
CA ARG A 22 10.26 -0.92 -11.88
C ARG A 22 11.21 -0.09 -12.76
N ALA A 23 10.84 1.15 -13.10
CA ALA A 23 11.66 2.03 -13.90
C ALA A 23 12.74 2.78 -13.08
N LEU A 24 12.71 2.69 -11.75
CA LEU A 24 13.67 3.36 -10.88
C LEU A 24 14.98 2.56 -10.75
N PRO A 25 16.12 3.22 -10.44
CA PRO A 25 17.36 2.54 -10.06
C PRO A 25 17.18 1.64 -8.83
N VAL A 26 17.97 0.56 -8.72
CA VAL A 26 17.90 -0.42 -7.62
C VAL A 26 17.93 0.25 -6.24
N ASP A 27 18.84 1.20 -6.03
CA ASP A 27 18.98 1.88 -4.74
C ASP A 27 17.73 2.70 -4.36
N ALA A 28 17.09 3.32 -5.36
CA ALA A 28 15.84 4.04 -5.15
C ALA A 28 14.68 3.08 -4.83
N ARG A 29 14.65 1.88 -5.40
CA ARG A 29 13.64 0.85 -5.07
C ARG A 29 13.81 0.36 -3.64
N ARG A 30 15.05 0.15 -3.18
CA ARG A 30 15.35 -0.22 -1.78
C ARG A 30 14.93 0.85 -0.79
N ALA A 31 15.27 2.11 -1.05
CA ALA A 31 14.81 3.22 -0.20
C ALA A 31 13.27 3.31 -0.11
N LEU A 32 12.56 2.95 -1.20
CA LEU A 32 11.10 2.88 -1.17
C LEU A 32 10.57 1.73 -0.31
N VAL A 33 11.25 0.58 -0.24
CA VAL A 33 10.89 -0.51 0.69
C VAL A 33 10.89 0.00 2.12
N ASP A 34 11.94 0.70 2.52
CA ASP A 34 12.09 1.23 3.88
C ASP A 34 10.96 2.23 4.21
N VAL A 35 10.72 3.20 3.33
CA VAL A 35 9.65 4.20 3.49
C VAL A 35 8.28 3.54 3.56
N TYR A 36 7.97 2.59 2.67
CA TYR A 36 6.67 1.89 2.68
C TYR A 36 6.49 1.03 3.94
N SER A 37 7.57 0.45 4.46
CA SER A 37 7.53 -0.33 5.70
C SER A 37 7.17 0.55 6.90
N GLU A 38 7.76 1.73 7.01
CA GLU A 38 7.44 2.70 8.07
C GLU A 38 5.99 3.20 7.98
N GLN A 39 5.52 3.51 6.77
CA GLN A 39 4.15 3.97 6.55
C GLN A 39 3.12 2.89 6.86
N LEU A 40 3.41 1.63 6.54
CA LEU A 40 2.55 0.50 6.89
C LEU A 40 2.48 0.32 8.41
N ALA A 41 3.62 0.37 9.11
CA ALA A 41 3.65 0.26 10.56
C ALA A 41 2.86 1.40 11.24
N PHE A 42 2.95 2.63 10.72
CA PHE A 42 2.15 3.76 11.20
C PHE A 42 0.65 3.52 10.98
N ALA A 43 0.27 3.07 9.78
CA ALA A 43 -1.13 2.78 9.47
C ALA A 43 -1.69 1.69 10.38
N GLU A 44 -0.98 0.59 10.61
CA GLU A 44 -1.41 -0.51 11.48
C GLU A 44 -1.66 -0.08 12.94
N GLN A 45 -1.02 1.00 13.39
CA GLN A 45 -1.17 1.55 14.74
C GLN A 45 -2.27 2.62 14.84
N ALA A 46 -2.79 3.10 13.71
CA ALA A 46 -3.80 4.15 13.70
C ALA A 46 -5.16 3.60 14.16
N GLY A 47 -5.51 3.86 15.43
CA GLY A 47 -6.83 3.50 15.99
C GLY A 47 -7.95 4.33 15.36
N LEU A 48 -8.93 3.68 14.73
CA LEU A 48 -10.09 4.33 14.12
C LEU A 48 -11.39 4.11 14.89
N GLU A 49 -12.16 5.19 15.06
CA GLU A 49 -13.31 5.21 15.96
C GLU A 49 -14.63 4.73 15.29
N GLY A 50 -14.77 4.75 13.96
CA GLY A 50 -15.99 4.29 13.25
C GLY A 50 -15.92 2.91 12.57
N ARG A 51 -17.06 2.20 12.43
CA ARG A 51 -17.14 0.89 11.73
C ARG A 51 -16.81 1.00 10.24
N ALA A 52 -17.36 2.00 9.55
CA ALA A 52 -17.07 2.22 8.13
C ALA A 52 -15.62 2.67 7.89
N GLU A 53 -15.04 3.38 8.86
CA GLU A 53 -13.63 3.78 8.84
C GLU A 53 -12.71 2.58 9.05
N ARG A 54 -13.08 1.65 9.94
CA ARG A 54 -12.37 0.37 10.13
C ARG A 54 -12.35 -0.48 8.86
N ASP A 55 -13.50 -0.68 8.20
CA ASP A 55 -13.54 -1.50 6.97
C ASP A 55 -12.67 -0.88 5.84
N ALA A 56 -12.70 0.45 5.69
CA ALA A 56 -11.89 1.16 4.71
C ALA A 56 -10.39 1.10 5.06
N HIS A 57 -10.07 1.16 6.34
CA HIS A 57 -8.71 1.07 6.85
C HIS A 57 -8.11 -0.33 6.70
N ASP A 58 -8.86 -1.37 7.03
CA ASP A 58 -8.44 -2.75 6.83
C ASP A 58 -8.15 -3.02 5.35
N ALA A 59 -9.01 -2.50 4.46
CA ALA A 59 -8.79 -2.57 3.02
C ALA A 59 -7.53 -1.82 2.58
N PHE A 60 -7.25 -0.64 3.16
CA PHE A 60 -6.04 0.13 2.89
C PHE A 60 -4.78 -0.58 3.40
N VAL A 61 -4.77 -1.06 4.65
CA VAL A 61 -3.64 -1.79 5.25
C VAL A 61 -3.34 -3.05 4.45
N ALA A 62 -4.37 -3.81 4.06
CA ALA A 62 -4.20 -4.99 3.21
C ALA A 62 -3.59 -4.62 1.84
N HIS A 63 -4.03 -3.51 1.24
CA HIS A 63 -3.46 -3.02 -0.01
C HIS A 63 -1.99 -2.58 0.15
N ALA A 64 -1.67 -1.79 1.17
CA ALA A 64 -0.32 -1.31 1.44
C ALA A 64 0.65 -2.48 1.68
N ARG A 65 0.23 -3.49 2.44
CA ARG A 65 1.03 -4.71 2.66
C ARG A 65 1.30 -5.48 1.36
N ASN A 66 0.29 -5.63 0.51
CA ASN A 66 0.46 -6.28 -0.80
C ASN A 66 1.42 -5.49 -1.71
N LEU A 67 1.34 -4.17 -1.68
CA LEU A 67 2.23 -3.32 -2.46
C LEU A 67 3.68 -3.42 -1.96
N LEU A 68 3.91 -3.41 -0.64
CA LEU A 68 5.25 -3.57 -0.05
C LEU A 68 5.91 -4.90 -0.50
N ILE A 69 5.20 -6.02 -0.40
CA ILE A 69 5.69 -7.34 -0.86
C ILE A 69 6.11 -7.29 -2.34
N ARG A 70 5.35 -6.58 -3.18
CA ARG A 70 5.71 -6.43 -4.59
C ARG A 70 6.95 -5.58 -4.78
N ILE A 71 7.09 -4.47 -4.05
CA ILE A 71 8.27 -3.60 -4.16
C ILE A 71 9.52 -4.34 -3.69
N GLU A 72 9.43 -5.11 -2.60
CA GLU A 72 10.51 -5.98 -2.11
C GLU A 72 10.94 -6.99 -3.18
N SER A 73 9.99 -7.61 -3.89
CA SER A 73 10.29 -8.55 -4.97
C SER A 73 11.00 -7.93 -6.19
N LEU A 74 11.09 -6.60 -6.27
CA LEU A 74 11.76 -5.87 -7.35
C LEU A 74 13.12 -5.28 -6.94
N SER A 75 13.48 -5.37 -5.67
CA SER A 75 14.68 -4.75 -5.07
C SER A 75 15.89 -5.69 -5.01
#